data_AF-A0A7X5N530-F1
#
_entry.id   AF-A0A7X5N530-F1
#
_cell.length_a   1.000
_cell.length_b   1.000
_cell.length_c   1.000
_cell.angle_alpha   90.00
_cell.angle_beta   90.00
_cell.angle_gamma   90.00
#
_symmetry.space_group_name_H-M   'P 1'
#
loop_
_entity.id
_entity.type
_entity.pdbx_description
1 polymer ?
#
loop_
_entity_poly.entity_id
_entity_poly.type
_entity_poly.pdbx_seq_one_letter_code
_entity_poly.pdbx_strand_id
1 'polypeptide(L)'
;MTRGPVRLDVAVSYALPRAGLPSAVSFRKWVAAALKGRIREADLAVRIVDEKEGCSLNHHYRGKDYATNVLSFPADLPEGLPKGVKMPLLGDLVICAPV
;
A
#
# COMPACT_ATOMS: atom_id res chain seq x y z
N MET A 1 16.19 8.53 19.88
CA MET A 1 15.39 7.29 19.91
C MET A 1 13.97 7.66 20.32
N THR A 2 13.04 7.69 19.39
CA THR A 2 11.64 7.98 19.72
C THR A 2 11.17 6.86 20.67
N ARG A 3 10.39 7.16 21.72
CA ARG A 3 9.81 6.18 22.68
C ARG A 3 8.28 6.29 22.59
N GLY A 4 7.55 5.17 22.43
CA GLY A 4 6.10 5.16 22.20
C GLY A 4 5.62 3.97 21.36
N PRO A 5 4.33 3.58 21.47
CA PRO A 5 3.75 2.43 20.77
C PRO A 5 3.73 2.66 19.24
N VAL A 6 3.80 1.56 18.48
CA VAL A 6 3.70 1.55 17.02
C VAL A 6 2.26 1.22 16.64
N ARG A 7 1.62 2.08 15.85
CA ARG A 7 0.24 1.93 15.37
C ARG A 7 0.24 1.86 13.85
N LEU A 8 0.18 0.64 13.31
CA LEU A 8 0.12 0.42 11.87
C LEU A 8 -1.27 -0.11 11.52
N ASP A 9 -2.04 0.68 10.78
CA ASP A 9 -3.23 0.19 10.11
C ASP A 9 -2.84 -0.26 8.71
N VAL A 10 -3.15 -1.51 8.38
CA VAL A 10 -2.78 -2.12 7.12
C VAL A 10 -3.97 -2.93 6.61
N ALA A 11 -4.64 -2.39 5.61
CA ALA A 11 -5.70 -3.06 4.89
C ALA A 11 -5.10 -3.93 3.78
N VAL A 12 -5.59 -5.16 3.61
CA VAL A 12 -5.14 -6.05 2.53
C VAL A 12 -6.36 -6.57 1.79
N SER A 13 -6.41 -6.32 0.48
CA SER A 13 -7.49 -6.77 -0.41
C SER A 13 -6.95 -7.59 -1.58
N TYR A 14 -7.75 -8.53 -2.08
CA TYR A 14 -7.39 -9.44 -3.17
C TYR A 14 -8.47 -9.32 -4.25
N ALA A 15 -8.09 -8.91 -5.45
CA ALA A 15 -8.98 -8.77 -6.60
C ALA A 15 -8.98 -10.01 -7.52
N LEU A 16 -8.39 -11.10 -7.04
CA LEU A 16 -8.18 -12.36 -7.76
C LEU A 16 -8.27 -13.55 -6.79
N PRO A 17 -8.40 -14.79 -7.28
CA PRO A 17 -8.39 -16.00 -6.44
C PRO A 17 -7.17 -16.05 -5.53
N ARG A 18 -7.38 -16.46 -4.28
CA ARG A 18 -6.35 -16.41 -3.23
C ARG A 18 -5.39 -17.60 -3.21
N ALA A 19 -5.61 -18.59 -4.08
CA ALA A 19 -4.78 -19.78 -4.14
C ALA A 19 -3.35 -19.41 -4.52
N GLY A 20 -2.37 -19.84 -3.73
CA GLY A 20 -0.95 -19.53 -3.94
C GLY A 20 -0.52 -18.11 -3.53
N LEU A 21 -1.43 -17.26 -3.04
CA LEU A 21 -1.10 -15.91 -2.61
C LEU A 21 -0.75 -15.86 -1.11
N PRO A 22 0.17 -14.97 -0.69
CA PRO A 22 0.45 -14.77 0.73
C PRO A 22 -0.80 -14.33 1.51
N SER A 23 -0.84 -14.69 2.80
CA SER A 23 -1.93 -14.26 3.67
C SER A 23 -1.83 -12.77 4.02
N ALA A 24 -2.96 -12.17 4.40
CA ALA A 24 -2.96 -10.79 4.90
C ALA A 24 -2.05 -10.62 6.13
N VAL A 25 -1.91 -11.66 6.96
CA VAL A 25 -0.99 -11.65 8.12
C VAL A 25 0.47 -11.52 7.67
N SER A 26 0.85 -12.19 6.57
CA SER A 26 2.19 -12.08 5.99
C SER A 26 2.47 -10.65 5.54
N PHE A 27 1.56 -10.04 4.79
CA PHE A 27 1.69 -8.64 4.36
C PHE A 27 1.82 -7.67 5.53
N ARG A 28 0.98 -7.80 6.56
CA ARG A 28 1.08 -6.95 7.77
C ARG A 28 2.44 -7.10 8.46
N LYS A 29 2.98 -8.31 8.54
CA LYS A 29 4.32 -8.56 9.10
C LYS A 29 5.41 -7.89 8.27
N TRP A 30 5.34 -7.99 6.94
CA TRP A 30 6.31 -7.37 6.05
C TRP A 30 6.27 -5.84 6.11
N VAL A 31 5.06 -5.24 6.12
CA VAL A 31 4.88 -3.80 6.30
C VAL A 31 5.46 -3.35 7.66
N ALA A 32 5.13 -4.05 8.75
CA ALA A 32 5.67 -3.74 10.06
C ALA A 32 7.20 -3.82 10.10
N ALA A 33 7.80 -4.80 9.43
CA ALA A 33 9.26 -4.92 9.31
C ALA A 33 9.87 -3.76 8.50
N ALA A 34 9.27 -3.40 7.36
CA ALA A 34 9.74 -2.32 6.49
C ALA A 34 9.67 -0.94 7.17
N LEU A 35 8.67 -0.73 8.03
CA LEU A 35 8.46 0.53 8.74
C LEU A 35 9.18 0.63 10.09
N LYS A 36 9.69 -0.50 10.61
CA LYS A 36 10.34 -0.60 11.92
C LYS A 36 11.44 0.45 12.08
N GLY A 37 11.33 1.28 13.12
CA GLY A 37 12.32 2.31 13.45
C GLY A 37 12.28 3.55 12.56
N ARG A 38 11.44 3.57 11.52
CA ARG A 38 11.31 4.68 10.56
C ARG A 38 10.00 5.44 10.76
N ILE A 39 8.89 4.70 10.83
CA ILE A 39 7.53 5.24 10.95
C ILE A 39 6.84 4.55 12.13
N ARG A 40 6.07 5.34 12.89
CA ARG A 40 5.37 4.85 14.10
C ARG A 40 3.88 4.75 13.93
N GLU A 41 3.33 5.61 13.10
CA GLU A 41 1.92 5.66 12.78
C GLU A 41 1.82 5.64 11.26
N ALA A 42 1.13 4.64 10.72
CA ALA A 42 0.92 4.51 9.29
C ALA A 42 -0.46 3.91 9.02
N ASP A 43 -1.08 4.37 7.94
CA ASP A 43 -2.24 3.79 7.30
C ASP A 43 -1.85 3.48 5.85
N LEU A 44 -1.95 2.21 5.47
CA LEU A 44 -1.51 1.69 4.19
C LEU A 44 -2.50 0.64 3.68
N ALA A 45 -2.99 0.80 2.45
CA ALA A 45 -3.69 -0.30 1.78
C ALA A 45 -2.73 -1.07 0.87
N VAL A 46 -2.84 -2.40 0.90
CA VAL A 46 -2.19 -3.30 -0.05
C VAL A 46 -3.28 -4.02 -0.83
N ARG A 47 -3.27 -3.87 -2.14
CA ARG A 47 -4.21 -4.53 -3.05
C ARG A 47 -3.44 -5.47 -3.96
N ILE A 48 -3.82 -6.74 -3.97
CA ILE A 48 -3.25 -7.74 -4.86
C ILE A 48 -4.19 -7.88 -6.05
N VAL A 49 -3.65 -7.76 -7.26
CA VAL A 49 -4.40 -7.75 -8.52
C VAL A 49 -3.85 -8.76 -9.52
N ASP A 50 -4.64 -9.06 -10.54
CA ASP A 50 -4.19 -9.79 -11.72
C ASP A 50 -3.49 -8.87 -12.74
N GLU A 51 -2.99 -9.47 -13.82
CA GLU A 51 -2.29 -8.76 -14.89
C GLU A 51 -3.18 -7.74 -15.60
N LYS A 52 -4.48 -8.04 -15.75
CA LYS A 52 -5.43 -7.19 -16.46
C LYS A 52 -5.67 -5.89 -15.70
N GLU A 53 -5.98 -5.98 -14.41
CA GLU A 53 -6.18 -4.81 -13.55
C GLU A 53 -4.85 -4.08 -13.34
N GLY A 54 -3.73 -4.78 -13.16
CA GLY A 54 -2.40 -4.19 -13.05
C GLY A 54 -1.99 -3.37 -14.28
N CYS A 55 -2.20 -3.92 -15.48
CA CYS A 55 -1.97 -3.22 -16.75
C CYS A 55 -2.90 -2.01 -16.89
N SER A 56 -4.19 -2.18 -16.60
CA SER A 56 -5.18 -1.08 -16.67
C SER A 56 -4.80 0.09 -15.76
N LEU A 57 -4.36 -0.19 -14.53
CA LEU A 57 -3.92 0.83 -13.58
C LEU A 57 -2.60 1.50 -14.03
N ASN A 58 -1.64 0.73 -14.53
CA ASN A 58 -0.38 1.29 -15.03
C ASN A 58 -0.60 2.18 -16.26
N HIS A 59 -1.50 1.76 -17.15
CA HIS A 59 -1.91 2.57 -18.30
C HIS A 59 -2.60 3.85 -17.84
N HIS A 60 -3.60 3.75 -16.96
CA HIS A 60 -4.38 4.90 -16.52
C HIS A 60 -3.56 5.94 -15.76
N TYR A 61 -2.72 5.52 -14.80
CA TYR A 61 -2.00 6.44 -13.92
C TYR A 61 -0.57 6.75 -14.36
N ARG A 62 0.03 5.93 -15.24
CA ARG A 62 1.43 6.09 -15.68
C ARG A 62 1.60 6.13 -17.20
N GLY A 63 0.54 5.96 -17.99
CA GLY A 63 0.58 5.95 -19.45
C GLY A 63 1.34 4.74 -20.03
N LYS A 64 1.46 3.64 -19.28
CA LYS A 64 2.23 2.45 -19.66
C LYS A 64 1.32 1.27 -19.96
N ASP A 65 1.39 0.75 -21.17
CA ASP A 65 0.56 -0.37 -21.65
C ASP A 65 1.18 -1.75 -21.35
N TYR A 66 1.45 -2.00 -20.07
CA TYR A 66 1.87 -3.31 -19.56
C TYR A 66 1.64 -3.40 -18.05
N ALA A 67 1.45 -4.61 -17.51
CA ALA A 67 1.41 -4.81 -16.06
C ALA A 67 2.82 -4.72 -15.45
N THR A 68 2.94 -4.04 -14.31
CA THR A 68 4.19 -4.00 -13.54
C THR A 68 4.01 -4.68 -12.19
N ASN A 69 5.11 -5.12 -11.59
CA ASN A 69 5.12 -5.87 -10.34
C ASN A 69 4.44 -5.08 -9.20
N VAL A 70 4.72 -3.76 -9.11
CA VAL A 70 4.20 -2.88 -8.07
C VAL A 70 3.87 -1.49 -8.61
N LEU A 71 2.70 -0.97 -8.23
CA LEU A 71 2.33 0.44 -8.35
C LEU A 71 2.14 1.05 -6.97
N SER A 72 2.54 2.31 -6.80
CA SER A 72 2.40 3.05 -5.55
C SER A 72 1.62 4.34 -5.78
N PHE A 73 0.64 4.58 -4.91
CA PHE A 73 -0.25 5.72 -4.91
C PHE A 73 -0.13 6.42 -3.55
N PRO A 74 0.68 7.49 -3.45
CA PRO A 74 0.80 8.22 -2.19
C PRO A 74 -0.54 8.88 -1.84
N ALA A 75 -0.91 8.87 -0.56
CA ALA A 75 -2.07 9.63 -0.09
C ALA A 75 -1.76 11.12 -0.09
N ASP A 76 -2.66 11.92 -0.66
CA ASP A 76 -2.62 13.37 -0.56
C ASP A 76 -3.37 13.84 0.69
N LEU A 77 -2.80 14.84 1.37
CA LEU A 77 -3.50 15.51 2.47
C LEU A 77 -4.56 16.46 1.90
N PRO A 78 -5.81 16.43 2.41
CA PRO A 78 -6.84 17.37 1.99
C PRO A 78 -6.39 18.83 2.11
N GLU A 79 -6.70 19.63 1.08
CA GLU A 79 -6.52 21.08 1.13
C GLU A 79 -7.39 21.70 2.25
N GLY A 80 -6.86 22.72 2.93
CA GLY A 80 -7.59 23.41 4.00
C GLY A 80 -7.42 22.82 5.41
N LEU A 81 -6.60 21.77 5.58
CA LEU A 81 -6.25 21.28 6.91
C LEU A 81 -5.47 22.33 7.73
N PRO A 82 -5.74 22.46 9.04
CA PRO A 82 -4.96 23.34 9.92
C PRO A 82 -3.47 23.00 9.85
N LYS A 83 -2.62 24.05 9.80
CA LYS A 83 -1.17 23.88 9.83
C LYS A 83 -0.76 23.08 11.08
N GLY A 84 -0.13 21.93 10.88
CA GLY A 84 0.35 21.06 11.95
C GLY A 84 -0.43 19.76 12.15
N VAL A 85 -1.55 19.55 11.45
CA VAL A 85 -2.21 18.24 11.42
C VAL A 85 -1.34 17.26 10.63
N LYS A 86 -0.88 16.21 11.30
CA LYS A 86 -0.20 15.08 10.66
C LYS A 86 -1.18 13.91 10.63
N MET A 87 -1.56 13.48 9.43
CA MET A 87 -2.26 12.21 9.26
C MET A 87 -1.24 11.13 8.89
N PRO A 88 -1.34 9.93 9.48
CA PRO A 88 -0.41 8.84 9.19
C PRO A 88 -0.68 8.16 7.83
N LEU A 89 -1.28 8.84 6.86
CA LEU A 89 -1.65 8.23 5.58
C LEU A 89 -0.42 8.04 4.69
N LEU A 90 -0.08 6.78 4.37
CA LEU A 90 0.95 6.46 3.38
C LEU A 90 0.35 6.31 1.97
N GLY A 91 -0.89 5.84 1.89
CA GLY A 91 -1.61 5.60 0.64
C GLY A 91 -1.73 4.12 0.28
N ASP A 92 -1.66 3.81 -1.01
CA ASP A 92 -1.96 2.49 -1.54
C ASP A 92 -0.76 1.87 -2.28
N LEU A 93 -0.59 0.57 -2.09
CA LEU A 93 0.27 -0.29 -2.89
C LEU A 93 -0.57 -1.29 -3.65
N VAL A 94 -0.40 -1.34 -4.96
CA VAL A 94 -0.99 -2.36 -5.83
C VAL A 94 0.11 -3.31 -6.27
N ILE A 95 -0.05 -4.60 -6.00
CA ILE A 95 0.90 -5.66 -6.33
C ILE A 95 0.25 -6.58 -7.36
N CYS A 96 0.89 -6.73 -8.52
CA CYS A 96 0.46 -7.64 -9.56
C CYS A 96 1.00 -9.04 -9.24
N ALA A 97 0.12 -10.01 -8.98
CA ALA A 97 0.55 -11.36 -8.58
C ALA A 97 1.24 -12.19 -9.69
N PRO A 98 0.86 -12.08 -10.99
CA PRO A 98 1.44 -12.90 -12.05
C PRO A 98 2.80 -12.46 -12.61
N VAL A 99 3.34 -11.30 -12.21
CA VAL A 99 4.58 -10.68 -12.77
C VAL A 99 5.76 -10.83 -11.82
#